data_AF-A0A7J9QXS1-F1
#
_entry.id   AF-A0A7J9QXS1-F1
#
_cell.length_a   1.000
_cell.length_b   1.000
_cell.length_c   1.000
_cell.angle_alpha   90.00
_cell.angle_beta   90.00
_cell.angle_gamma   90.00
#
_symmetry.space_group_name_H-M   'P 1'
#
loop_
_entity.id
_entity.type
_entity.pdbx_description
1 polymer ?
#
loop_
_entity_poly.entity_id
_entity_poly.type
_entity_poly.pdbx_seq_one_letter_code
_entity_poly.pdbx_strand_id
1 'polypeptide(L)'
;SWDPPVIKTHEKIQFVYQFYDPQTNSNLAEMKYNFVIFQNGQEIFRDEGLSQIGGDYRNFVFSNSGSIIVRIEGIQTPSLLAEESVTVFGNVESNEQRSVDFTTAVYANPEKTSHETYHIKPAQRLTTYYELMIFIVLVPAVMFIVALLWLKKKPDIREPKPGAVKI
;
A
#
# COMPACT_ATOMS: atom_id res chain seq x y z
N SER A 1 10.59 11.00 8.91
CA SER A 1 10.09 12.15 9.70
C SER A 1 8.66 11.88 10.12
N TRP A 2 8.05 12.79 10.88
CA TRP A 2 6.64 12.69 11.24
C TRP A 2 5.99 14.08 11.42
N ASP A 3 4.66 14.14 11.25
CA ASP A 3 3.85 15.36 11.38
C ASP A 3 2.53 15.05 12.13
N PRO A 4 2.20 15.76 13.24
CA PRO A 4 2.91 16.89 13.85
C PRO A 4 4.25 16.53 14.50
N PRO A 5 5.19 17.48 14.67
CA PRO A 5 6.52 17.20 15.23
C PRO A 5 6.48 16.72 16.68
N VAL A 6 5.48 17.17 17.45
CA VAL A 6 5.20 16.68 18.81
C VAL A 6 4.05 15.69 18.73
N ILE A 7 4.32 14.44 19.11
CA ILE A 7 3.32 13.37 19.09
C ILE A 7 2.55 13.40 20.39
N LYS A 8 1.22 13.52 20.30
CA LYS A 8 0.31 13.52 21.45
C LYS A 8 -0.68 12.36 21.38
N THR A 9 -1.18 11.91 22.53
CA THR A 9 -2.27 10.94 22.56
C THR A 9 -3.53 11.50 21.90
N HIS A 10 -4.31 10.61 21.27
CA HIS A 10 -5.57 10.93 20.60
C HIS A 10 -5.46 11.93 19.44
N GLU A 11 -4.25 12.22 18.98
CA GLU A 11 -3.98 13.00 17.78
C GLU A 11 -3.38 12.12 16.69
N LYS A 12 -3.84 12.32 15.46
CA LYS A 12 -3.29 11.62 14.30
C LYS A 12 -1.87 12.09 14.04
N ILE A 13 -0.96 11.13 14.00
CA ILE A 13 0.42 11.31 13.57
C ILE A 13 0.61 10.65 12.21
N GLN A 14 1.28 11.34 11.30
CA GLN A 14 1.70 10.79 10.01
C GLN A 14 3.21 10.57 10.02
N PHE A 15 3.62 9.31 9.95
CA PHE A 15 5.01 8.92 9.71
C PHE A 15 5.27 8.92 8.21
N VAL A 16 6.32 9.62 7.78
CA VAL A 16 6.73 9.69 6.37
C VAL A 16 8.17 9.23 6.27
N TYR A 17 8.46 8.31 5.36
CA TYR A 17 9.78 7.71 5.19
C TYR A 17 10.08 7.38 3.74
N GLN A 18 11.37 7.30 3.43
CA GLN A 18 11.89 7.16 2.08
C GLN A 18 13.05 6.16 2.06
N PHE A 19 13.08 5.35 1.03
CA PHE A 19 14.16 4.45 0.64
C PHE A 19 14.91 5.09 -0.53
N TYR A 20 16.20 5.34 -0.36
CA TYR A 20 17.04 5.95 -1.38
C TYR A 20 18.45 5.36 -1.34
N ASP A 21 19.14 5.42 -2.47
CA ASP A 21 20.56 5.10 -2.56
C ASP A 21 21.39 6.32 -2.11
N PRO A 22 22.18 6.22 -1.04
CA PRO A 22 22.96 7.34 -0.52
C PRO A 22 24.06 7.81 -1.48
N GLN A 23 24.54 6.98 -2.41
CA GLN A 23 25.60 7.35 -3.35
C GLN A 23 25.07 8.20 -4.50
N THR A 24 23.92 7.82 -5.05
CA THR A 24 23.31 8.49 -6.21
C THR A 24 22.20 9.46 -5.82
N ASN A 25 21.78 9.45 -4.55
CA ASN A 25 20.61 10.17 -4.03
C ASN A 25 19.32 9.87 -4.83
N SER A 26 19.23 8.65 -5.38
CA SER A 26 18.09 8.20 -6.18
C SER A 26 17.12 7.36 -5.36
N ASN A 27 15.82 7.45 -5.65
CA ASN A 27 14.81 6.70 -4.93
C ASN A 27 14.85 5.21 -5.29
N LEU A 28 14.75 4.35 -4.28
CA LEU A 28 14.64 2.90 -4.45
C LEU A 28 13.16 2.51 -4.48
N ALA A 29 12.63 2.22 -5.66
CA ALA A 29 11.25 1.79 -5.83
C ALA A 29 11.05 0.31 -5.41
N GLU A 30 9.80 -0.07 -5.18
CA GLU A 30 9.37 -1.47 -4.97
C GLU A 30 10.01 -2.16 -3.75
N MET A 31 10.51 -1.39 -2.79
CA MET A 31 11.04 -1.92 -1.53
C MET A 31 9.92 -2.56 -0.70
N LYS A 32 10.11 -3.82 -0.32
CA LYS A 32 9.25 -4.54 0.63
C LYS A 32 9.79 -4.37 2.04
N TYR A 33 8.91 -4.17 3.02
CA TYR A 33 9.31 -3.94 4.40
C TYR A 33 8.12 -4.14 5.36
N ASN A 34 8.43 -4.25 6.65
CA ASN A 34 7.45 -4.21 7.74
C ASN A 34 7.60 -2.92 8.53
N PHE A 35 6.50 -2.21 8.76
CA PHE A 35 6.42 -1.04 9.63
C PHE A 35 5.85 -1.45 10.98
N VAL A 36 6.63 -1.27 12.04
CA VAL A 36 6.30 -1.75 13.40
C VAL A 36 6.40 -0.59 14.38
N ILE A 37 5.45 -0.49 15.30
CA ILE A 37 5.52 0.45 16.42
C ILE A 37 5.58 -0.34 17.72
N PHE A 38 6.63 -0.08 18.49
CA PHE A 38 6.73 -0.49 19.89
C PHE A 38 6.42 0.68 20.80
N GLN A 39 5.66 0.43 21.85
CA GLN A 39 5.43 1.39 22.93
C GLN A 39 5.68 0.70 24.26
N ASN A 40 6.51 1.32 25.11
CA ASN A 40 6.88 0.79 26.43
C ASN A 40 7.38 -0.68 26.38
N GLY A 41 8.11 -1.05 25.33
CA GLY A 41 8.66 -2.39 25.13
C GLY A 41 7.71 -3.43 24.53
N GLN A 42 6.46 -3.08 24.24
CA GLN A 42 5.48 -3.97 23.60
C GLN A 42 5.19 -3.53 22.17
N GLU A 43 5.09 -4.48 21.23
CA GLU A 43 4.59 -4.22 19.88
C GLU A 43 3.09 -3.88 19.95
N ILE A 44 2.72 -2.70 19.45
CA ILE A 44 1.32 -2.23 19.44
C ILE A 44 0.75 -2.12 18.02
N PHE A 45 1.60 -2.18 17.00
CA PHE A 45 1.20 -2.07 15.59
C PHE A 45 2.22 -2.71 14.68
N ARG A 46 1.73 -3.37 13.63
CA ARG A 46 2.51 -3.95 12.53
C ARG A 46 1.71 -3.85 11.23
N ASP A 47 2.36 -3.41 10.17
CA ASP A 47 1.80 -3.38 8.82
C ASP A 47 2.86 -3.70 7.77
N GLU A 48 2.48 -4.46 6.75
CA GLU A 48 3.34 -4.79 5.62
C GLU A 48 3.27 -3.68 4.57
N GLY A 49 4.43 -3.32 4.02
CA GLY A 49 4.57 -2.22 3.07
C GLY A 49 5.31 -2.61 1.79
N LEU A 50 4.90 -1.98 0.69
CA LEU A 50 5.58 -2.00 -0.58
C LEU A 50 5.69 -0.55 -1.08
N SER A 51 6.89 0.02 -1.07
CA SER A 51 7.09 1.40 -1.55
C SER A 51 6.93 1.43 -3.07
N GLN A 52 6.24 2.43 -3.63
CA GLN A 52 6.01 2.48 -5.09
C GLN A 52 7.05 3.34 -5.81
N ILE A 53 7.37 4.51 -5.24
CA ILE A 53 8.33 5.48 -5.81
C ILE A 53 9.50 5.77 -4.86
N GLY A 54 9.79 4.79 -4.00
CA GLY A 54 10.81 4.85 -2.96
C GLY A 54 10.46 5.66 -1.74
N GLY A 55 9.18 5.93 -1.49
CA GLY A 55 8.71 6.43 -0.21
C GLY A 55 7.32 5.93 0.11
N ASP A 56 6.94 6.04 1.37
CA ASP A 56 5.61 5.70 1.87
C ASP A 56 5.30 6.48 3.16
N TYR A 57 4.06 6.38 3.63
CA TYR A 57 3.63 6.97 4.89
C TYR A 57 2.68 6.06 5.66
N ARG A 58 2.63 6.23 6.99
CA ARG A 58 1.68 5.55 7.86
C ARG A 58 1.04 6.54 8.82
N ASN A 59 -0.29 6.50 8.90
CA ASN A 59 -1.02 7.24 9.90
C ASN A 59 -1.26 6.36 11.12
N PHE A 60 -1.08 6.90 12.31
CA PHE A 60 -1.38 6.21 13.55
C PHE A 60 -1.98 7.17 14.58
N VAL A 61 -2.67 6.64 15.59
CA VAL A 61 -3.20 7.42 16.71
C VAL A 61 -2.89 6.67 17.99
N PHE A 62 -2.14 7.30 18.89
CA PHE A 62 -1.75 6.68 20.16
C PHE A 62 -2.83 6.86 21.23
N SER A 63 -3.21 5.79 21.90
CA SER A 63 -4.11 5.87 23.07
C SER A 63 -3.37 6.24 24.35
N ASN A 64 -2.10 5.83 24.48
CA ASN A 64 -1.31 5.98 25.70
C ASN A 64 -0.08 6.84 25.44
N SER A 65 0.37 7.55 26.47
CA SER A 65 1.64 8.27 26.47
C SER A 65 2.81 7.34 26.84
N GLY A 66 4.03 7.73 26.48
CA GLY A 66 5.23 6.94 26.77
C GLY A 66 6.24 6.96 25.64
N SER A 67 7.37 6.28 25.87
CA SER A 67 8.43 6.12 24.86
C SER A 67 7.98 5.14 23.78
N ILE A 68 8.31 5.47 22.54
CA ILE A 68 8.03 4.63 21.38
C ILE A 68 9.28 4.38 20.54
N ILE A 69 9.28 3.25 19.84
CA ILE A 69 10.24 2.92 18.80
C ILE A 69 9.43 2.63 17.54
N VAL A 70 9.69 3.38 16.48
CA VAL A 70 9.19 3.09 15.13
C VAL A 70 10.29 2.32 14.41
N ARG A 71 10.01 1.08 14.06
CA ARG A 71 10.93 0.18 13.38
C ARG A 71 10.46 -0.09 11.97
N ILE A 72 11.38 0.02 11.01
CA ILE A 72 11.21 -0.51 9.66
C ILE A 72 12.12 -1.72 9.58
N GLU A 73 11.58 -2.92 9.38
CA GLU A 73 12.35 -4.17 9.39
C GLU A 73 12.05 -5.07 8.19
N GLY A 74 12.90 -6.08 7.95
CA GLY A 74 12.75 -7.01 6.84
C GLY A 74 12.84 -6.33 5.48
N ILE A 75 13.69 -5.31 5.35
CA ILE A 75 13.79 -4.50 4.13
C ILE A 75 14.39 -5.34 2.99
N GLN A 76 13.61 -5.53 1.93
CA GLN A 76 14.02 -6.26 0.72
C GLN A 76 13.93 -5.38 -0.52
N THR A 77 14.96 -5.46 -1.36
CA THR A 77 14.99 -4.83 -2.68
C THR A 77 14.70 -5.87 -3.76
N PRO A 78 13.95 -5.53 -4.82
CA PRO A 78 13.76 -6.43 -5.96
C PRO A 78 15.01 -6.57 -6.85
N SER A 79 16.00 -5.68 -6.70
CA SER A 79 17.23 -5.70 -7.50
C SER A 79 18.41 -6.26 -6.71
N LEU A 80 19.02 -7.34 -7.21
CA LEU A 80 20.28 -7.90 -6.68
C LEU A 80 21.42 -6.87 -6.67
N LEU A 81 21.43 -5.91 -7.60
CA LEU A 81 22.47 -4.89 -7.68
C LEU A 81 22.30 -3.76 -6.65
N ALA A 82 21.09 -3.60 -6.11
CA ALA A 82 20.79 -2.59 -5.10
C ALA A 82 20.97 -3.13 -3.66
N GLU A 83 21.29 -4.41 -3.49
CA GLU A 83 21.49 -5.01 -2.16
C GLU A 83 22.70 -4.42 -1.42
N GLU A 84 23.74 -3.97 -2.14
CA GLU A 84 24.90 -3.28 -1.57
C GLU A 84 24.61 -1.84 -1.10
N SER A 85 23.58 -1.19 -1.64
CA SER A 85 23.25 0.22 -1.32
C SER A 85 22.28 0.35 -0.14
N VAL A 86 21.78 -0.75 0.42
CA VAL A 86 20.91 -0.72 1.60
C VAL A 86 21.78 -0.60 2.86
N THR A 87 22.10 0.63 3.26
CA THR A 87 22.77 0.91 4.54
C THR A 87 21.83 0.61 5.70
N VAL A 88 21.89 -0.63 6.19
CA VAL A 88 21.45 -0.96 7.54
C VAL A 88 22.70 -1.09 8.40
N PHE A 89 22.73 -0.43 9.56
CA PHE A 89 23.86 -0.51 10.48
C PHE A 89 24.04 -1.95 11.00
N GLY A 90 25.18 -2.59 10.68
CA GLY A 90 25.60 -3.88 11.26
C GLY A 90 26.08 -4.90 10.22
N ASN A 91 26.67 -6.02 10.69
CA ASN A 91 26.89 -7.20 9.86
C ASN A 91 25.53 -7.87 9.61
N VAL A 92 24.92 -7.57 8.47
CA VAL A 92 23.66 -8.18 8.04
C VAL A 92 23.98 -9.55 7.46
N GLU A 93 23.72 -10.62 8.21
CA GLU A 93 23.89 -12.01 7.74
C GLU A 93 22.67 -12.48 6.94
N SER A 94 21.50 -11.83 7.11
CA SER A 94 20.28 -12.16 6.39
C SER A 94 19.39 -10.93 6.14
N ASN A 95 18.55 -10.96 5.10
CA ASN A 95 17.66 -9.84 4.74
C ASN A 95 16.65 -9.50 5.85
N GLU A 96 16.32 -10.47 6.69
CA GLU A 96 15.42 -10.34 7.84
C GLU A 96 16.04 -9.47 8.95
N GLN A 97 17.37 -9.35 8.99
CA GLN A 97 18.09 -8.50 9.95
C GLN A 97 18.19 -7.04 9.50
N ARG A 98 17.69 -6.70 8.31
CA ARG A 98 17.71 -5.32 7.80
C ARG A 98 16.63 -4.48 8.48
N SER A 99 16.98 -3.79 9.57
CA SER A 99 16.06 -2.92 10.32
C SER A 99 16.62 -1.55 10.71
N VAL A 100 15.74 -0.56 10.78
CA VAL A 100 16.06 0.80 11.20
C VAL A 100 15.07 1.23 12.27
N ASP A 101 15.61 1.74 13.38
CA ASP A 101 14.84 2.18 14.55
C ASP A 101 14.87 3.70 14.72
N PHE A 102 13.70 4.27 14.94
CA PHE A 102 13.52 5.67 15.30
C PHE A 102 12.86 5.75 16.68
N THR A 103 13.55 6.32 17.65
CA THR A 103 13.04 6.47 19.02
C THR A 103 12.49 7.87 19.25
N THR A 104 11.32 7.98 19.88
CA THR A 104 10.72 9.25 20.30
C THR A 104 9.75 9.03 21.46
N ALA A 105 9.01 10.06 21.87
CA ALA A 105 8.03 10.00 22.95
C ALA A 105 6.66 10.52 22.51
N VAL A 106 5.61 9.91 23.05
CA VAL A 106 4.22 10.34 22.94
C VAL A 106 3.83 11.03 24.24
N TYR A 107 3.36 12.26 24.13
CA TYR A 107 2.93 13.07 25.27
C TYR A 107 1.43 12.90 25.52
N ALA A 108 1.01 12.93 26.77
CA ALA A 108 -0.41 12.94 27.10
C ALA A 108 -1.05 14.24 26.60
N ASN A 109 -2.19 14.11 25.91
CA ASN A 109 -3.00 15.24 25.50
C ASN A 109 -4.06 15.55 26.57
N PRO A 110 -3.96 16.67 27.31
CA PRO A 110 -4.99 17.01 28.28
C PRO A 110 -6.30 17.48 27.62
N GLU A 111 -6.26 17.88 26.37
CA GLU A 111 -7.41 18.45 25.64
C GLU A 111 -8.26 17.39 24.93
N LYS A 112 -7.68 16.21 24.65
CA LYS A 112 -8.37 15.10 23.99
C LYS A 112 -8.17 13.81 24.78
N THR A 113 -9.27 13.15 25.13
CA THR A 113 -9.28 11.89 25.90
C THR A 113 -9.83 10.70 25.12
N SER A 114 -10.27 10.93 23.88
CA SER A 114 -10.79 9.90 22.99
C SER A 114 -10.37 10.17 21.55
N HIS A 115 -10.33 9.11 20.76
CA HIS A 115 -10.04 9.21 19.33
C HIS A 115 -11.25 9.80 18.62
N GLU A 116 -11.04 10.86 17.83
CA GLU A 116 -12.05 11.27 16.86
C GLU A 116 -12.19 10.16 15.81
N THR A 117 -13.44 9.77 15.48
CA THR A 117 -13.69 8.81 14.41
C THR A 117 -13.28 9.41 13.08
N TYR A 118 -12.07 9.10 12.64
CA TYR A 118 -11.59 9.50 11.33
C TYR A 118 -12.32 8.68 10.27
N HIS A 119 -12.96 9.37 9.32
CA HIS A 119 -13.28 8.80 8.02
C HIS A 119 -11.96 8.58 7.28
N ILE A 120 -11.31 7.46 7.56
CA ILE A 120 -10.11 7.03 6.84
C ILE A 120 -10.50 6.81 5.38
N LYS A 121 -10.15 7.77 4.53
CA LYS A 121 -9.97 7.48 3.11
C LYS A 121 -8.92 6.36 3.04
N PRO A 122 -9.19 5.23 2.38
CA PRO A 122 -8.20 4.16 2.26
C PRO A 122 -6.90 4.74 1.68
N ALA A 123 -5.76 4.23 2.15
CA ALA A 123 -4.46 4.67 1.65
C ALA A 123 -4.48 4.63 0.11
N GLN A 124 -4.30 5.79 -0.53
CA GLN A 124 -4.28 5.90 -1.98
C GLN A 124 -2.95 5.32 -2.48
N ARG A 125 -2.91 4.00 -2.67
CA ARG A 125 -1.80 3.31 -3.32
C ARG A 125 -1.97 3.52 -4.83
N LEU A 126 -0.97 4.05 -5.55
CA LEU A 126 -1.06 4.24 -7.01
C LEU A 126 -1.33 2.92 -7.73
N THR A 127 -0.86 1.79 -7.20
CA THR A 127 -1.19 0.44 -7.70
C THR A 127 -2.69 0.21 -7.82
N THR A 128 -3.50 0.58 -6.82
CA THR A 128 -4.96 0.42 -6.88
C THR A 128 -5.57 1.27 -7.99
N TYR A 129 -4.99 2.45 -8.28
CA TYR A 129 -5.42 3.29 -9.40
C TYR A 129 -5.12 2.63 -10.75
N TYR A 130 -3.89 2.13 -10.94
CA TYR A 130 -3.50 1.43 -12.17
C TYR A 130 -4.27 0.12 -12.38
N GLU A 131 -4.45 -0.69 -11.33
CA GLU A 131 -5.27 -1.90 -11.36
C GLU A 131 -6.72 -1.56 -11.77
N LEU A 132 -7.31 -0.55 -11.14
CA LEU A 132 -8.66 -0.09 -11.48
C LEU A 132 -8.75 0.40 -12.93
N MET A 133 -7.74 1.13 -13.43
CA MET A 133 -7.66 1.54 -14.83
C MET A 133 -7.64 0.33 -15.77
N ILE A 134 -6.89 -0.72 -15.44
CA ILE A 134 -6.89 -1.97 -16.23
C ILE A 134 -8.29 -2.55 -16.30
N PHE A 135 -9.02 -2.65 -15.17
CA PHE A 135 -10.40 -3.14 -15.17
C PHE A 135 -11.35 -2.25 -15.99
N ILE A 136 -11.24 -0.93 -15.85
CA ILE A 136 -12.06 0.05 -16.59
C ILE A 136 -11.86 -0.08 -18.10
N VAL A 137 -10.64 -0.41 -18.57
CA VAL A 137 -10.36 -0.60 -20.00
C VAL A 137 -10.73 -2.01 -20.48
N LEU A 138 -10.40 -3.04 -19.68
CA LEU A 138 -10.52 -4.43 -20.08
C LEU A 138 -11.98 -4.91 -20.09
N VAL A 139 -12.81 -4.47 -19.13
CA VAL A 139 -14.22 -4.88 -19.07
C VAL A 139 -15.02 -4.43 -20.31
N PRO A 140 -14.98 -3.16 -20.75
CA PRO A 140 -15.65 -2.74 -21.98
C PRO A 140 -15.06 -3.38 -23.23
N ALA A 141 -13.74 -3.58 -23.29
CA ALA A 141 -13.09 -4.21 -24.43
C ALA A 141 -13.54 -5.66 -24.64
N VAL A 142 -13.59 -6.45 -23.56
CA VAL A 142 -14.10 -7.83 -23.60
C VAL A 142 -15.58 -7.86 -23.96
N MET A 143 -16.39 -6.97 -23.35
CA MET A 143 -17.82 -6.82 -23.70
C MET A 143 -18.02 -6.54 -25.19
N PHE A 144 -17.20 -5.66 -25.76
CA PHE A 144 -17.25 -5.32 -27.18
C PHE A 144 -16.89 -6.51 -28.07
N ILE A 145 -15.84 -7.26 -27.74
CA ILE A 145 -15.46 -8.49 -28.46
C ILE A 145 -16.56 -9.54 -28.39
N VAL A 146 -17.15 -9.76 -27.21
CA VAL A 146 -18.28 -10.69 -27.04
C VAL A 146 -19.47 -10.24 -27.89
N ALA A 147 -19.81 -8.96 -27.90
CA ALA A 147 -20.88 -8.41 -28.75
C ALA A 147 -20.60 -8.64 -30.25
N LEU A 148 -19.35 -8.43 -30.71
CA LEU A 148 -18.95 -8.71 -32.09
C LEU A 148 -19.07 -10.20 -32.44
N LEU A 149 -18.69 -11.11 -31.53
CA LEU A 149 -18.85 -12.55 -31.74
C LEU A 149 -20.31 -12.98 -31.77
N TRP A 150 -21.16 -12.34 -30.95
CA TRP A 150 -22.60 -12.58 -30.93
C TRP A 150 -23.26 -12.10 -32.22
N LEU A 151 -22.90 -10.92 -32.71
CA LEU A 151 -23.36 -10.37 -34.00
C LEU A 151 -22.91 -11.23 -35.20
N LYS A 152 -21.76 -11.89 -35.11
CA LYS A 152 -21.26 -12.77 -36.18
C LYS A 152 -21.98 -14.13 -36.22
N LYS A 153 -22.60 -14.57 -35.12
CA LYS A 153 -23.51 -15.73 -35.12
C LYS A 153 -24.90 -15.26 -35.60
N LYS A 154 -25.20 -15.45 -36.90
CA LYS A 154 -26.54 -15.21 -37.43
C LYS A 154 -27.59 -16.04 -36.66
N PRO A 155 -28.76 -15.48 -36.30
CA PRO A 155 -29.87 -16.30 -35.84
C PRO A 155 -30.37 -17.18 -37.00
N ASP A 156 -30.50 -18.48 -36.76
CA ASP A 156 -31.10 -19.42 -37.70
C ASP A 156 -32.62 -19.15 -37.72
N ILE A 157 -33.04 -18.29 -38.64
CA ILE A 157 -34.47 -18.03 -38.88
C ILE A 157 -34.98 -19.21 -39.70
N ARG A 158 -35.60 -20.18 -39.03
CA ARG A 158 -36.31 -21.28 -39.69
C ARG A 158 -37.41 -20.70 -40.59
N GLU A 159 -37.27 -20.85 -41.90
CA GLU A 159 -38.30 -20.46 -42.85
C GLU A 159 -39.60 -21.26 -42.59
N PRO A 160 -40.78 -20.61 -42.55
CA PRO A 160 -42.04 -21.33 -42.42
C PRO A 160 -42.32 -22.11 -43.69
N LYS A 161 -42.57 -23.41 -43.56
CA LYS A 161 -42.95 -24.31 -44.66
C LYS A 161 -44.14 -23.74 -45.44
N PRO A 162 -44.09 -23.63 -46.77
CA PRO A 162 -45.23 -23.18 -47.56
C PRO A 162 -46.35 -24.23 -47.45
N GLY A 163 -47.51 -23.79 -46.96
CA GLY A 163 -48.70 -24.62 -46.86
C GLY A 163 -49.18 -25.06 -48.24
N ALA A 164 -49.40 -26.36 -48.41
CA ALA A 164 -50.03 -26.91 -49.60
C ALA A 164 -51.49 -26.41 -49.68
N VAL A 165 -51.80 -25.57 -50.66
CA VAL A 165 -53.18 -25.32 -51.08
C VAL A 165 -53.64 -26.54 -51.87
N LYS A 166 -54.57 -27.32 -51.32
CA LYS A 166 -55.33 -28.31 -52.08
C LYS A 166 -56.52 -27.59 -52.73
N ILE A 167 -56.56 -27.64 -54.06
CA ILE A 167 -57.71 -27.28 -54.91
C ILE A 167 -58.76 -28.39 -54.79
#